data_AF-A0A6N7XXB2-F1
#
_entry.id   AF-A0A6N7XXB2-F1
#
_cell.length_a   1.000
_cell.length_b   1.000
_cell.length_c   1.000
_cell.angle_alpha   90.00
_cell.angle_beta   90.00
_cell.angle_gamma   90.00
#
_symmetry.space_group_name_H-M   'P 1'
#
loop_
_entity.id
_entity.type
_entity.pdbx_description
1 polymer ?
#
loop_
_entity_poly.entity_id
_entity_poly.type
_entity_poly.pdbx_seq_one_letter_code
_entity_poly.pdbx_strand_id
1 'polypeptide(L)'
;MMKSISQLSTELNVSRTTIWNYLQNLPQNLSVIKEKNVYKIDIDVENFIRERLLKKSNGGLKGKEKEINVLHMEKDLLKKRIKEIRKNNEYLKRDISKKENLIEDLMILFKQQQKLQLDVNKELIEYKRAKD
;
A
#
# COMPACT_ATOMS: atom_id res chain seq x y z
N MET A 1 -5.61 45.18 -0.97
CA MET A 1 -6.21 45.88 -2.12
C MET A 1 -6.68 44.82 -3.11
N MET A 2 -7.92 44.89 -3.60
CA MET A 2 -8.46 43.89 -4.54
C MET A 2 -7.97 44.17 -5.96
N LYS A 3 -7.38 43.19 -6.63
CA LYS A 3 -6.86 43.31 -8.00
C LYS A 3 -7.73 42.54 -8.98
N SER A 4 -7.77 42.98 -10.23
CA SER A 4 -8.37 42.21 -11.33
C SER A 4 -7.36 41.22 -11.94
N ILE A 5 -7.84 40.19 -12.63
CA ILE A 5 -7.00 39.27 -13.42
C ILE A 5 -6.08 40.05 -14.37
N SER A 6 -6.58 41.11 -15.01
CA SER A 6 -5.79 41.93 -15.93
C SER A 6 -4.64 42.66 -15.22
N GLN A 7 -4.89 43.24 -14.04
CA GLN A 7 -3.86 43.91 -13.27
C GLN A 7 -2.80 42.91 -12.78
N LEU A 8 -3.24 41.76 -12.26
CA LEU A 8 -2.33 40.72 -11.77
C LEU A 8 -1.50 40.08 -12.88
N SER A 9 -2.10 39.89 -14.07
CA SER A 9 -1.43 39.40 -15.27
C SER A 9 -0.29 40.33 -15.72
N THR A 10 -0.54 41.65 -15.74
CA THR A 10 0.49 42.64 -16.08
C THR A 10 1.59 42.69 -15.02
N GLU A 11 1.22 42.69 -13.74
CA GLU A 11 2.19 42.78 -12.63
C GLU A 11 3.11 41.56 -12.54
N LEU A 12 2.55 40.35 -12.74
CA LEU A 12 3.30 39.11 -12.69
C LEU A 12 3.92 38.71 -14.04
N ASN A 13 3.75 39.52 -15.08
CA ASN A 13 4.22 39.27 -16.45
C ASN A 13 3.83 37.87 -16.99
N VAL A 14 2.58 37.47 -16.77
CA VAL A 14 2.04 36.17 -17.22
C VAL A 14 0.72 36.37 -17.94
N SER A 15 0.35 35.43 -18.82
CA SER A 15 -0.91 35.54 -19.57
C SER A 15 -2.14 35.49 -18.64
N ARG A 16 -3.22 36.18 -19.03
CA ARG A 16 -4.51 36.13 -18.31
C ARG A 16 -5.03 34.69 -18.15
N THR A 17 -4.81 33.86 -19.16
CA THR A 17 -5.16 32.44 -19.16
C THR A 17 -4.40 31.66 -18.09
N THR A 18 -3.12 31.99 -17.88
CA THR A 18 -2.29 31.39 -16.82
C THR A 18 -2.84 31.72 -15.43
N ILE A 19 -3.20 32.98 -15.19
CA ILE A 19 -3.87 33.39 -13.95
C ILE A 19 -5.19 32.63 -13.77
N TRP A 20 -6.00 32.54 -14.83
CA TRP A 20 -7.28 31.84 -14.80
C TRP A 20 -7.15 30.35 -14.45
N ASN A 21 -6.14 29.66 -14.98
CA ASN A 21 -5.86 28.26 -14.65
C ASN A 21 -5.49 28.06 -13.17
N TYR A 22 -4.79 29.01 -12.54
CA TYR A 22 -4.52 28.95 -11.11
C TYR A 22 -5.78 29.22 -10.27
N LEU A 23 -6.66 30.11 -10.73
CA LEU A 23 -7.94 30.39 -10.08
C LEU A 23 -8.87 29.16 -10.08
N GLN A 24 -8.86 28.36 -11.15
CA GLN A 24 -9.64 27.10 -11.21
C GLN A 24 -9.12 26.03 -10.23
N ASN A 25 -7.84 26.11 -9.83
CA ASN A 25 -7.19 25.17 -8.93
C ASN A 25 -6.98 25.76 -7.53
N LEU A 26 -7.84 26.68 -7.11
CA LEU A 26 -7.77 27.24 -5.77
C LEU A 26 -8.15 26.19 -4.73
N PRO A 27 -7.42 26.12 -3.61
CA PRO A 27 -7.84 25.31 -2.48
C PRO A 27 -9.12 25.90 -1.87
N GLN A 28 -9.91 25.04 -1.22
CA GLN A 28 -11.28 25.34 -0.80
C GLN A 28 -11.39 26.50 0.21
N ASN A 29 -10.28 26.84 0.87
CA ASN A 29 -10.15 27.96 1.80
C ASN A 29 -9.90 29.31 1.13
N LEU A 30 -9.67 29.36 -0.19
CA LEU A 30 -9.45 30.57 -0.96
C LEU A 30 -10.55 30.71 -2.03
N SER A 31 -11.01 31.93 -2.25
CA SER A 31 -12.04 32.20 -3.25
C SER A 31 -11.84 33.55 -3.90
N VAL A 32 -12.37 33.70 -5.11
CA VAL A 32 -12.42 34.98 -5.81
C VAL A 32 -13.84 35.53 -5.77
N ILE A 33 -13.94 36.85 -5.59
CA ILE A 33 -15.24 37.53 -5.57
C ILE A 33 -15.53 38.03 -6.98
N LYS A 34 -16.74 37.78 -7.49
CA LYS A 34 -17.18 38.32 -8.78
C LYS A 34 -18.04 39.55 -8.56
N GLU A 35 -17.51 40.73 -8.90
CA GLU A 35 -18.24 42.00 -8.81
C GLU A 35 -18.39 42.61 -10.21
N LYS A 36 -19.61 42.97 -10.60
CA LYS A 36 -19.89 43.67 -11.88
C LYS A 36 -19.19 43.01 -13.08
N ASN A 37 -19.26 41.68 -13.13
CA ASN A 37 -18.66 40.83 -14.17
C ASN A 37 -17.11 40.81 -14.23
N VAL A 38 -16.43 41.32 -13.19
CA VAL A 38 -14.97 41.27 -13.04
C VAL A 38 -14.62 40.43 -11.82
N TYR A 39 -13.68 39.49 -12.00
CA TYR A 39 -13.11 38.74 -10.88
C TYR A 39 -12.15 39.62 -10.09
N LYS A 40 -12.41 39.74 -8.79
CA LYS A 40 -11.59 40.42 -7.80
C LYS A 40 -10.78 39.39 -7.03
N ILE A 41 -9.48 39.58 -7.05
CA ILE A 41 -8.47 38.74 -6.44
C ILE A 41 -7.98 39.47 -5.19
N ASP A 42 -8.09 38.82 -4.04
CA ASP A 42 -7.55 39.30 -2.77
C ASP A 42 -6.05 38.99 -2.66
N ILE A 43 -5.46 39.45 -1.55
CA ILE A 43 -4.02 39.30 -1.34
C ILE A 43 -3.61 37.84 -1.07
N ASP A 44 -4.50 37.02 -0.52
CA ASP A 44 -4.23 35.63 -0.18
C ASP A 44 -4.20 34.75 -1.44
N VAL A 45 -5.16 34.96 -2.34
CA VAL A 45 -5.18 34.35 -3.67
C VAL A 45 -4.00 34.85 -4.52
N GLU A 46 -3.65 36.13 -4.43
CA GLU A 46 -2.46 36.67 -5.10
C GLU A 46 -1.17 35.97 -4.60
N ASN A 47 -1.00 35.81 -3.29
CA ASN A 47 0.13 35.12 -2.69
C ASN A 47 0.21 33.66 -3.15
N PHE A 48 -0.92 32.96 -3.20
CA PHE A 48 -0.99 31.59 -3.73
C PHE A 48 -0.50 31.50 -5.19
N ILE A 49 -0.94 32.43 -6.04
CA ILE A 49 -0.53 32.46 -7.46
C ILE A 49 0.98 32.75 -7.57
N ARG A 50 1.50 33.72 -6.80
CA ARG A 50 2.94 34.05 -6.77
C ARG A 50 3.78 32.86 -6.33
N GLU A 51 3.39 32.17 -5.26
CA GLU A 51 4.09 30.97 -4.79
C GLU A 51 4.11 29.87 -5.84
N ARG A 52 2.99 29.63 -6.52
CA ARG A 52 2.91 28.61 -7.58
C ARG A 52 3.78 28.97 -8.78
N LEU A 53 3.83 30.25 -9.16
CA LEU A 53 4.70 30.73 -10.23
C LEU A 53 6.18 30.59 -9.87
N LEU A 54 6.58 30.95 -8.64
CA LEU A 54 7.94 30.78 -8.13
C LEU A 54 8.32 29.29 -8.00
N LYS A 55 7.39 28.43 -7.54
CA LYS A 55 7.58 26.98 -7.54
C LYS A 55 7.72 26.42 -8.94
N LYS A 56 7.08 26.99 -9.96
CA LYS A 56 7.27 26.57 -11.36
C LYS A 56 8.63 27.02 -11.92
N SER A 57 9.16 28.17 -11.50
CA SER A 57 10.50 28.63 -11.93
C SER A 57 11.66 27.94 -11.18
N ASN A 58 11.49 27.61 -9.90
CA ASN A 58 12.52 27.01 -9.04
C ASN A 58 12.33 25.50 -8.77
N GLY A 59 11.21 24.91 -9.16
CA GLY A 59 10.78 23.55 -8.76
C GLY A 59 11.30 22.39 -9.59
N GLY A 60 12.20 22.63 -10.55
CA GLY A 60 12.77 21.56 -11.37
C GLY A 60 13.69 20.58 -10.61
N LEU A 61 14.33 21.01 -9.52
CA LEU A 61 15.47 20.29 -8.92
C LEU A 61 15.23 19.84 -7.46
N LYS A 62 14.77 20.72 -6.55
CA LYS A 62 14.66 20.38 -5.11
C LYS A 62 13.46 19.49 -4.72
N GLY A 63 12.38 19.50 -5.51
CA GLY A 63 11.20 18.65 -5.26
C GLY A 63 11.47 17.19 -5.65
N LYS A 64 12.12 16.98 -6.80
CA LYS A 64 12.44 15.66 -7.33
C LYS A 64 13.44 14.90 -6.46
N GLU A 65 14.45 15.56 -5.89
CA GLU A 65 15.42 14.89 -4.99
C GLU A 65 14.78 14.37 -3.70
N LYS A 66 13.87 15.15 -3.08
CA LYS A 66 13.14 14.68 -1.90
C LYS A 66 12.21 13.51 -2.22
N GLU A 67 11.52 13.59 -3.35
CA GLU A 67 10.61 12.53 -3.81
C GLU A 67 11.36 11.24 -4.18
N ILE A 68 12.52 11.35 -4.84
CA ILE A 68 13.41 10.20 -5.14
C ILE A 68 13.93 9.55 -3.85
N ASN A 69 14.33 10.35 -2.86
CA ASN A 69 14.81 9.82 -1.58
C ASN A 69 13.72 9.10 -0.79
N VAL A 70 12.48 9.61 -0.80
CA VAL A 70 11.33 8.94 -0.17
C VAL A 70 11.02 7.62 -0.87
N LEU A 71 10.98 7.62 -2.21
CA LEU A 71 10.76 6.40 -3.00
C LEU A 71 11.87 5.37 -2.79
N HIS A 72 13.12 5.80 -2.58
CA HIS A 72 14.24 4.90 -2.30
C HIS A 72 14.11 4.25 -0.92
N MET A 73 13.76 5.03 0.10
CA MET A 73 13.49 4.49 1.45
C MET A 73 12.31 3.52 1.45
N GLU A 74 11.22 3.85 0.75
CA GLU A 74 10.06 2.97 0.62
C GLU A 74 10.43 1.65 -0.09
N LYS A 75 11.20 1.73 -1.18
CA LYS A 75 11.70 0.55 -1.90
C LYS A 75 12.53 -0.36 -1.00
N ASP A 76 13.37 0.20 -0.14
CA ASP A 76 14.21 -0.59 0.77
C ASP A 76 13.41 -1.21 1.92
N LEU A 77 12.40 -0.51 2.44
CA LEU A 77 11.44 -1.08 3.39
C LEU A 77 10.67 -2.25 2.76
N LEU A 78 10.18 -2.07 1.53
CA LEU A 78 9.48 -3.13 0.79
C LEU A 78 10.38 -4.34 0.53
N LYS A 79 11.66 -4.13 0.17
CA LYS A 79 12.64 -5.23 0.04
C LYS A 79 12.86 -5.99 1.35
N LYS A 80 12.99 -5.28 2.47
CA LYS A 80 13.11 -5.91 3.80
C LYS A 80 11.87 -6.75 4.11
N ARG A 81 10.69 -6.20 3.84
CA ARG A 81 9.43 -6.91 4.05
C ARG A 81 9.30 -8.16 3.17
N ILE A 82 9.69 -8.08 1.90
CA ILE A 82 9.73 -9.24 1.00
C ILE A 82 10.69 -10.32 1.55
N LYS A 83 11.86 -9.92 2.07
CA LYS A 83 12.83 -10.86 2.65
C LYS A 83 12.26 -11.58 3.88
N GLU A 84 11.57 -10.86 4.77
CA GLU A 84 10.88 -11.46 5.92
C GLU A 84 9.80 -12.45 5.49
N ILE A 85 8.94 -12.04 4.55
CA ILE A 85 7.87 -12.90 4.03
C ILE A 85 8.44 -14.18 3.42
N ARG A 86 9.54 -14.08 2.64
CA ARG A 86 10.22 -15.25 2.07
C ARG A 86 10.74 -16.19 3.16
N LYS A 87 11.40 -15.65 4.18
CA LYS A 87 11.91 -16.45 5.31
C LYS A 87 10.77 -17.15 6.06
N ASN A 88 9.66 -16.46 6.29
CA ASN A 88 8.48 -17.04 6.93
C ASN A 88 7.86 -18.14 6.06
N ASN A 89 7.75 -17.94 4.76
CA ASN A 89 7.25 -18.96 3.84
C ASN A 89 8.13 -20.22 3.82
N GLU A 90 9.45 -20.06 3.81
CA GLU A 90 10.39 -21.19 3.89
C GLU A 90 10.30 -21.93 5.22
N TYR A 91 10.09 -21.21 6.32
CA TYR A 91 9.85 -21.81 7.63
C TYR A 91 8.54 -22.62 7.63
N LEU A 92 7.44 -22.03 7.17
CA LEU A 92 6.13 -22.68 7.12
C LEU A 92 6.13 -23.91 6.21
N LYS A 93 6.80 -23.85 5.05
CA LYS A 93 6.96 -25.02 4.18
C LYS A 93 7.66 -26.18 4.88
N ARG A 94 8.71 -25.90 5.66
CA ARG A 94 9.42 -26.93 6.43
C ARG A 94 8.56 -27.48 7.56
N ASP A 95 7.78 -26.64 8.24
CA ASP A 95 6.89 -27.07 9.31
C ASP A 95 5.76 -27.98 8.78
N ILE A 96 5.17 -27.62 7.64
CA ILE A 96 4.16 -28.43 6.96
C ILE A 96 4.73 -29.81 6.60
N SER A 97 5.89 -29.86 5.94
CA SER A 97 6.52 -31.13 5.56
C SER A 97 6.82 -32.02 6.77
N LYS A 98 7.26 -31.46 7.90
CA LYS A 98 7.45 -32.24 9.14
C LYS A 98 6.15 -32.81 9.67
N LYS A 99 5.07 -32.02 9.64
CA LYS A 99 3.74 -32.46 10.08
C LYS A 99 3.16 -33.53 9.16
N GLU A 100 3.36 -33.42 7.86
CA GLU A 100 2.97 -34.44 6.88
C GLU A 100 3.68 -35.77 7.15
N ASN A 101 4.99 -35.76 7.38
CA ASN A 101 5.73 -36.98 7.74
C ASN A 101 5.20 -37.60 9.04
N LEU A 102 4.91 -36.78 10.06
CA LEU A 102 4.34 -37.27 11.31
C LEU A 102 2.95 -37.91 11.10
N ILE A 103 2.12 -37.32 10.23
CA ILE A 103 0.81 -37.88 9.88
C ILE A 103 0.99 -39.24 9.18
N GLU A 104 1.96 -39.36 8.28
CA GLU A 104 2.26 -40.62 7.59
C GLU A 104 2.69 -41.71 8.58
N ASP A 105 3.60 -41.40 9.50
CA ASP A 105 4.03 -42.32 10.57
C ASP A 105 2.85 -42.77 11.44
N LEU A 106 1.98 -41.82 11.85
CA LEU A 106 0.78 -42.13 12.63
C LEU A 106 -0.19 -43.02 11.85
N MET A 107 -0.35 -42.80 10.55
CA MET A 107 -1.19 -43.64 9.70
C MET A 107 -0.65 -45.08 9.59
N ILE A 108 0.68 -45.24 9.53
CA ILE A 108 1.32 -46.57 9.53
C ILE A 108 1.03 -47.27 10.85
N LEU A 109 1.29 -46.62 11.98
CA LEU A 109 1.02 -47.19 13.31
C LEU A 109 -0.44 -47.56 13.51
N PHE A 110 -1.36 -46.70 13.05
CA PHE A 110 -2.79 -46.96 13.13
C PHE A 110 -3.20 -48.21 12.34
N LYS A 111 -2.69 -48.38 11.11
CA LYS A 111 -2.93 -49.59 10.31
C LYS A 111 -2.37 -50.85 10.99
N GLN A 112 -1.18 -50.75 11.59
CA GLN A 112 -0.59 -51.87 12.34
C GLN A 112 -1.44 -52.25 13.55
N GLN A 113 -1.94 -51.26 14.31
CA GLN A 113 -2.82 -51.48 15.46
C GLN A 113 -4.14 -52.15 15.03
N GLN A 114 -4.76 -51.68 13.94
CA GLN A 114 -5.98 -52.28 13.41
C GLN A 114 -5.76 -53.74 13.00
N LYS A 115 -4.64 -54.04 12.34
CA LYS A 115 -4.29 -55.42 11.96
C LYS A 115 -4.12 -56.31 13.18
N LEU A 116 -3.33 -55.88 14.17
CA LEU A 116 -3.13 -56.63 15.41
C LEU A 116 -4.45 -56.89 16.15
N GLN A 117 -5.33 -55.89 16.22
CA GLN A 117 -6.63 -56.04 16.85
C GLN A 117 -7.51 -57.08 16.14
N LEU A 118 -7.49 -57.09 14.80
CA LEU A 118 -8.21 -58.11 14.01
C LEU A 118 -7.64 -59.50 14.23
N ASP A 119 -6.31 -59.63 14.25
CA ASP A 119 -5.63 -60.92 14.43
C ASP A 119 -5.92 -61.50 15.83
N VAL A 120 -5.78 -60.68 16.88
CA VAL A 120 -6.13 -61.08 18.27
C VAL A 120 -7.60 -61.49 18.38
N ASN A 121 -8.52 -60.75 17.75
CA ASN A 121 -9.94 -61.10 17.79
C ASN A 121 -10.24 -62.43 17.10
N LYS A 122 -9.55 -62.74 15.99
CA LYS A 122 -9.68 -64.04 15.30
C LYS A 122 -9.19 -65.18 16.20
N GLU A 123 -7.99 -65.06 16.76
CA GLU A 123 -7.44 -66.07 17.67
C GLU A 123 -8.35 -66.31 18.88
N LEU A 124 -8.93 -65.24 19.45
CA LEU A 124 -9.88 -65.35 20.55
C LEU A 124 -11.14 -66.14 20.16
N ILE A 125 -11.66 -65.93 18.95
CA ILE A 125 -12.82 -66.67 18.43
C ILE A 125 -12.47 -68.14 18.24
N GLU A 126 -11.32 -68.43 17.65
CA GLU A 126 -10.84 -69.80 17.43
C GLU A 126 -10.64 -70.54 18.76
N TYR A 127 -9.99 -69.91 19.72
CA TYR A 127 -9.80 -70.46 21.06
C TYR A 127 -11.12 -70.76 21.76
N LYS A 128 -12.11 -69.85 21.68
CA LYS A 128 -13.46 -70.09 22.24
C LYS A 128 -14.12 -71.31 21.60
N ARG A 129 -14.08 -71.41 20.27
CA ARG A 129 -14.64 -72.55 19.53
C ARG A 129 -13.96 -73.88 19.83
N ALA A 130 -12.67 -73.88 20.13
CA ALA A 130 -11.93 -75.11 20.46
C ALA A 130 -12.15 -75.61 21.90
N LYS A 131 -12.76 -74.78 22.74
CA LYS A 131 -13.03 -75.09 24.16
C LYS A 131 -14.47 -75.51 24.45
N ASP A 132 -15.38 -75.23 23.52
CA ASP A 132 -16.78 -75.69 23.49
C ASP A 132 -16.87 -77.08 22.84
#